data_AF-A0A538LEH0-F1
#
_entry.id   AF-A0A538LEH0-F1
#
_cell.length_a   1.000
_cell.length_b   1.000
_cell.length_c   1.000
_cell.angle_alpha   90.00
_cell.angle_beta   90.00
_cell.angle_gamma   90.00
#
_symmetry.space_group_name_H-M   'P 1'
#
loop_
_entity.id
_entity.type
_entity.pdbx_description
1 polymer ?
#
loop_
_entity_poly.entity_id
_entity_poly.type
_entity_poly.pdbx_seq_one_letter_code
_entity_poly.pdbx_strand_id
1 'polypeptide(L)'
;MYPFARIGRRARAALLVLVGAIAGGAALAVADIPDTGGVIHGCFTVDSGGAPKPAPNFYVIDPGAGQSCKTGERSLNWSAQGPPGPQGPRGPAGTGLTINTRLIKPSAPAVGHIVVGSGKHKFGSDILALSFGNSSASGAGAGKVKFKEFTVMKKVDKASPLFFKHCASGSHYKTVTISM
;
A
#
# COMPACT_ATOMS: atom_id res chain seq x y z
N MET A 1 35.41 50.79 -20.00
CA MET A 1 36.26 50.34 -21.12
C MET A 1 36.38 48.82 -21.02
N TYR A 2 35.48 48.08 -21.68
CA TYR A 2 35.54 46.62 -21.82
C TYR A 2 35.52 46.33 -23.33
N PRO A 3 36.56 45.70 -23.90
CA PRO A 3 36.61 45.48 -25.34
C PRO A 3 35.66 44.34 -25.73
N PHE A 4 34.69 44.63 -26.59
CA PHE A 4 33.91 43.61 -27.27
C PHE A 4 34.82 42.87 -28.25
N ALA A 5 35.35 41.72 -27.82
CA ALA A 5 36.13 40.83 -28.66
C ALA A 5 35.27 40.34 -29.85
N ARG A 6 35.81 40.47 -31.07
CA ARG A 6 35.18 39.92 -32.29
C ARG A 6 35.14 38.40 -32.20
N ILE A 7 33.98 37.84 -31.83
CA ILE A 7 33.74 36.39 -31.80
C ILE A 7 33.85 35.82 -33.22
N GLY A 8 34.83 34.93 -33.42
CA GLY A 8 35.16 34.34 -34.72
C GLY A 8 34.04 33.46 -35.29
N ARG A 9 34.02 33.32 -36.62
CA ARG A 9 32.99 32.60 -37.41
C ARG A 9 32.74 31.16 -36.93
N ARG A 10 33.78 30.49 -36.40
CA ARG A 10 33.69 29.13 -35.82
C ARG A 10 32.95 29.10 -34.48
N ALA A 11 33.11 30.13 -33.65
CA ALA A 11 32.40 30.25 -32.38
C ALA A 11 30.90 30.59 -32.60
N ARG A 12 30.57 31.35 -33.64
CA ARG A 12 29.17 31.58 -34.04
C ARG A 12 28.48 30.32 -34.54
N ALA A 13 29.18 29.47 -35.30
CA ALA A 13 28.65 28.19 -35.76
C ALA A 13 28.39 27.23 -34.59
N ALA A 14 29.30 27.16 -33.62
CA ALA A 14 29.11 26.35 -32.40
C ALA A 14 27.90 26.82 -31.58
N LEU A 15 27.68 28.13 -31.47
CA LEU A 15 26.53 28.71 -30.75
C LEU A 15 25.19 28.40 -31.44
N LEU A 16 25.15 28.41 -32.77
CA LEU A 16 23.94 28.05 -33.53
C LEU A 16 23.61 26.56 -33.45
N VAL A 17 24.61 25.68 -33.40
CA VAL A 17 24.40 24.23 -33.19
C VAL A 17 23.88 23.97 -31.77
N LEU A 18 24.39 24.70 -30.77
CA LEU A 18 23.91 24.58 -29.39
C LEU A 18 22.45 25.05 -29.24
N VAL A 19 22.07 26.15 -29.89
CA VAL A 19 20.68 26.65 -29.89
C VAL A 19 19.75 25.73 -30.70
N GLY A 20 20.24 25.17 -31.82
CA GLY A 20 19.51 24.17 -32.60
C GLY A 20 19.23 22.89 -31.84
N ALA A 21 20.14 22.46 -30.96
CA ALA A 21 19.93 21.29 -30.09
C ALA A 21 18.89 21.51 -28.99
N ILE A 22 18.62 22.77 -28.59
CA ILE A 22 17.56 23.10 -27.62
C ILE A 22 16.19 23.18 -28.29
N ALA A 23 16.13 23.51 -29.59
CA ALA A 23 14.89 23.53 -30.38
C ALA A 23 14.55 22.17 -31.03
N GLY A 24 15.53 21.27 -31.17
CA GLY A 24 15.38 19.94 -31.75
C GLY A 24 14.88 18.88 -30.77
N GLY A 25 13.81 19.16 -30.03
CA GLY A 25 13.13 18.15 -29.24
C GLY A 25 12.37 17.20 -30.16
N ALA A 26 12.86 15.97 -30.33
CA ALA A 26 12.02 14.88 -30.80
C ALA A 26 10.92 14.69 -29.75
N ALA A 27 9.75 15.29 -29.97
CA ALA A 27 8.57 14.96 -29.20
C ALA A 27 8.25 13.49 -29.53
N LEU A 28 8.68 12.59 -28.64
CA LEU A 28 8.09 11.27 -28.59
C LEU A 28 6.60 11.53 -28.35
N ALA A 29 5.77 11.26 -29.36
CA ALA A 29 4.33 11.29 -29.21
C ALA A 29 3.97 10.17 -28.23
N VAL A 30 4.00 10.49 -26.94
CA VAL A 30 3.43 9.65 -25.91
C VAL A 30 1.94 9.75 -26.15
N ALA A 31 1.36 8.70 -26.73
CA ALA A 31 -0.08 8.57 -26.79
C ALA A 31 -0.57 8.28 -25.37
N ASP A 32 -1.48 9.11 -24.85
CA ASP A 32 -2.14 8.86 -23.56
C ASP A 32 -3.23 7.81 -23.78
N ILE A 33 -2.78 6.56 -23.96
CA ILE A 33 -3.63 5.37 -24.04
C ILE A 33 -3.32 4.54 -22.79
N PRO A 34 -4.22 4.47 -21.80
CA PRO A 34 -5.61 4.95 -21.78
C PRO A 34 -5.70 6.47 -21.58
N ASP A 35 -6.84 7.07 -21.95
CA ASP A 35 -7.08 8.50 -21.74
C ASP A 35 -7.05 8.87 -20.24
N THR A 36 -7.18 10.17 -19.93
CA THR A 36 -7.22 10.63 -18.52
C THR A 36 -8.34 10.00 -17.68
N GLY A 37 -9.37 9.43 -18.31
CA GLY A 37 -10.47 8.70 -17.68
C GLY A 37 -10.29 7.18 -17.61
N GLY A 38 -9.16 6.64 -18.09
CA GLY A 38 -8.89 5.20 -18.11
C GLY A 38 -9.51 4.45 -19.30
N VAL A 39 -10.01 5.17 -20.30
CA VAL A 39 -10.70 4.62 -21.48
C VAL A 39 -9.71 4.49 -22.65
N ILE A 40 -9.74 3.34 -23.31
CA ILE A 40 -9.05 3.08 -24.56
C ILE A 40 -10.05 3.25 -25.70
N HIS A 41 -9.67 4.05 -26.69
CA HIS A 41 -10.48 4.35 -27.87
C HIS A 41 -9.94 3.62 -29.08
N GLY A 42 -10.81 2.96 -29.84
CA GLY A 42 -10.44 2.31 -31.09
C GLY A 42 -11.48 2.55 -32.18
N CYS A 43 -11.08 2.30 -33.41
CA CYS A 43 -11.92 2.37 -34.59
C CYS A 43 -11.86 1.04 -35.32
N PHE A 44 -13.00 0.64 -35.90
CA PHE A 44 -13.04 -0.50 -36.81
C PHE A 44 -13.85 -0.21 -38.07
N THR A 45 -13.44 -0.79 -39.20
CA THR A 45 -14.14 -0.61 -40.47
C THR A 45 -15.42 -1.44 -40.54
N VAL A 46 -16.49 -0.85 -41.04
CA VAL A 46 -17.78 -1.51 -41.30
C VAL A 46 -18.09 -1.59 -42.79
N ASP A 47 -18.93 -2.56 -43.17
CA ASP A 47 -19.52 -2.61 -44.52
C ASP A 47 -20.69 -1.61 -44.67
N SER A 48 -21.30 -1.59 -45.85
CA SER A 48 -22.47 -0.73 -46.13
C SER A 48 -23.70 -1.07 -45.27
N GLY A 49 -23.76 -2.28 -44.71
CA GLY A 49 -24.79 -2.71 -43.76
C GLY A 49 -24.46 -2.39 -42.30
N GLY A 50 -23.26 -1.86 -42.03
CA GLY A 50 -22.79 -1.54 -40.68
C GLY A 50 -22.15 -2.73 -39.93
N ALA A 51 -21.97 -3.88 -40.56
CA ALA A 51 -21.30 -5.03 -39.95
C ALA A 51 -19.77 -4.88 -40.00
N PRO A 52 -19.02 -5.35 -38.98
CA PRO A 52 -17.56 -5.32 -38.99
C PRO A 52 -16.99 -6.10 -40.19
N LYS A 53 -16.07 -5.51 -40.93
CA LYS A 53 -15.33 -6.21 -41.99
C LYS A 53 -14.35 -7.24 -41.38
N PRO A 54 -13.94 -8.29 -42.12
CA PRO A 54 -12.91 -9.22 -41.65
C PRO A 54 -11.56 -8.51 -41.42
N ALA A 55 -10.75 -9.07 -40.53
CA ALA A 55 -9.45 -8.51 -40.12
C ALA A 55 -8.42 -8.43 -41.27
N PRO A 56 -7.44 -7.49 -41.22
CA PRO A 56 -7.25 -6.48 -40.18
C PRO A 56 -8.18 -5.27 -40.39
N ASN A 57 -9.04 -5.01 -39.41
CA ASN A 57 -10.09 -3.98 -39.50
C ASN A 57 -10.16 -3.07 -38.28
N PHE A 58 -9.27 -3.23 -37.28
CA PHE A 58 -9.31 -2.53 -35.99
C PHE A 58 -7.97 -1.85 -35.68
N TYR A 59 -8.02 -0.63 -35.15
CA TYR A 59 -6.85 0.09 -34.64
C TYR A 59 -7.23 1.02 -33.48
N VAL A 60 -6.25 1.32 -32.63
CA VAL A 60 -6.40 2.23 -31.47
C VAL A 60 -6.14 3.66 -31.91
N ILE A 61 -6.90 4.61 -31.36
CA ILE A 61 -6.75 6.05 -31.60
C ILE A 61 -6.52 6.80 -30.29
N ASP A 62 -5.91 7.98 -30.39
CA ASP A 62 -5.76 8.95 -29.31
C ASP A 62 -6.60 10.22 -29.63
N PRO A 63 -7.83 10.33 -29.09
CA PRO A 63 -8.64 11.53 -29.24
C PRO A 63 -8.02 12.79 -28.63
N GLY A 64 -7.18 12.66 -27.61
CA GLY A 64 -6.46 13.78 -26.99
C GLY A 64 -5.41 14.38 -27.94
N ALA A 65 -4.85 13.55 -28.82
CA ALA A 65 -4.01 13.97 -29.94
C ALA A 65 -4.79 14.40 -31.19
N GLY A 66 -6.13 14.51 -31.11
CA GLY A 66 -7.00 14.92 -32.22
C GLY A 66 -7.30 13.82 -33.24
N GLN A 67 -7.06 12.55 -32.91
CA GLN A 67 -7.41 11.43 -33.77
C GLN A 67 -8.90 11.06 -33.66
N SER A 68 -9.52 10.70 -34.78
CA SER A 68 -10.92 10.26 -34.83
C SER A 68 -11.09 9.15 -35.87
N CYS A 69 -12.19 8.39 -35.76
CA CYS A 69 -12.53 7.38 -36.76
C CYS A 69 -12.76 8.02 -38.14
N LYS A 70 -12.36 7.31 -39.19
CA LYS A 70 -12.49 7.75 -40.59
C LYS A 70 -13.89 7.42 -41.12
N THR A 71 -14.23 7.99 -42.27
CA THR A 71 -15.47 7.64 -42.98
C THR A 71 -15.52 6.15 -43.28
N GLY A 72 -16.62 5.48 -42.91
CA GLY A 72 -16.77 4.03 -43.05
C GLY A 72 -16.27 3.21 -41.86
N GLU A 73 -15.93 3.87 -40.74
CA GLU A 73 -15.52 3.23 -39.49
C GLU A 73 -16.53 3.53 -38.35
N ARG A 74 -16.48 2.71 -37.31
CA ARG A 74 -17.20 2.90 -36.05
C ARG A 74 -16.23 2.89 -34.87
N SER A 75 -16.58 3.68 -33.84
CA SER A 75 -15.82 3.75 -32.59
C SER A 75 -16.16 2.56 -31.68
N LEU A 76 -15.15 2.01 -31.03
CA LEU A 76 -15.24 1.04 -29.95
C LEU A 76 -14.37 1.54 -28.79
N ASN A 77 -14.99 1.76 -27.63
CA ASN A 77 -14.31 2.26 -26.44
C ASN A 77 -14.41 1.25 -25.31
N TRP A 78 -13.32 1.00 -24.59
CA TRP A 78 -13.31 0.08 -23.46
C TRP A 78 -12.36 0.56 -22.36
N SER A 79 -12.65 0.20 -21.10
CA SER A 79 -11.77 0.51 -19.98
C SER A 79 -10.52 -0.36 -20.00
N ALA A 80 -9.36 0.23 -19.72
CA ALA A 80 -8.11 -0.50 -19.56
C ALA A 80 -8.10 -1.40 -18.32
N GLN A 81 -8.90 -1.04 -17.32
CA GLN A 81 -9.08 -1.84 -16.11
C GLN A 81 -10.40 -2.61 -16.19
N GLY A 82 -10.31 -3.93 -16.10
CA GLY A 82 -11.47 -4.80 -15.92
C GLY A 82 -12.14 -4.57 -14.56
N PRO A 83 -13.37 -5.07 -14.36
CA PRO A 83 -14.04 -4.97 -13.07
C PRO A 83 -13.16 -5.60 -11.97
N PRO A 84 -13.17 -5.04 -10.75
CA PRO A 84 -12.50 -5.67 -9.61
C PRO A 84 -12.94 -7.13 -9.48
N GLY A 85 -11.99 -8.04 -9.26
CA GLY A 85 -12.31 -9.45 -9.03
C GLY A 85 -13.23 -9.61 -7.81
N PRO A 86 -14.01 -10.71 -7.74
CA PRO A 86 -14.82 -10.99 -6.56
C PRO A 86 -13.91 -11.04 -5.35
N GLN A 87 -14.40 -10.52 -4.23
CA GLN A 87 -13.68 -10.62 -2.97
C GLN A 87 -13.41 -12.10 -2.64
N GLY A 88 -12.18 -12.41 -2.21
CA GLY A 88 -11.83 -13.75 -1.77
C GLY A 88 -12.67 -14.23 -0.58
N PRO A 89 -12.74 -15.55 -0.34
CA PRO A 89 -13.46 -16.11 0.80
C PRO A 89 -12.92 -15.53 2.10
N ARG A 90 -13.80 -15.39 3.09
CA ARG A 90 -13.42 -14.94 4.43
C ARG A 90 -12.42 -15.92 5.03
N GLY A 91 -11.31 -15.41 5.56
CA GLY A 91 -10.35 -16.21 6.31
C GLY A 91 -10.99 -16.84 7.56
N PRO A 92 -10.45 -17.97 8.06
CA PRO A 92 -10.97 -18.62 9.26
C PRO A 92 -10.95 -17.64 10.44
N ALA A 93 -11.97 -17.73 11.32
CA ALA A 93 -11.97 -16.96 12.54
C ALA A 93 -10.75 -17.37 13.40
N GLY A 94 -10.01 -16.38 13.90
CA GLY A 94 -8.93 -16.64 14.86
C GLY A 94 -9.51 -17.28 16.12
N THR A 95 -8.96 -18.44 16.51
CA THR A 95 -9.29 -19.09 17.78
C THR A 95 -8.65 -18.29 18.91
N GLY A 96 -9.42 -17.38 19.51
CA GLY A 96 -8.96 -16.66 20.70
C GLY A 96 -8.78 -17.62 21.87
N LEU A 97 -7.56 -17.74 22.40
CA LEU A 97 -7.29 -18.44 23.64
C LEU A 97 -7.79 -17.57 24.81
N THR A 98 -8.93 -17.92 25.37
CA THR A 98 -9.42 -17.32 26.62
C THR A 98 -9.07 -18.26 27.77
N ILE A 99 -8.02 -17.94 28.54
CA ILE A 99 -7.79 -18.61 29.83
C ILE A 99 -8.73 -17.94 30.85
N ASN A 100 -9.98 -18.42 30.91
CA ASN A 100 -10.94 -18.01 31.92
C ASN A 100 -10.54 -18.62 33.26
N THR A 101 -9.75 -17.87 34.05
CA THR A 101 -9.48 -18.25 35.44
C THR A 101 -10.69 -17.85 36.28
N ARG A 102 -11.39 -18.85 36.83
CA ARG A 102 -12.40 -18.65 37.87
C ARG A 102 -11.82 -17.73 38.97
N LEU A 103 -12.65 -16.84 39.54
CA LEU A 103 -12.43 -16.05 40.76
C LEU A 103 -11.00 -16.17 41.33
N ILE A 104 -10.11 -15.26 40.91
CA ILE A 104 -8.71 -15.28 41.33
C ILE A 104 -8.65 -14.92 42.81
N LYS A 105 -8.51 -15.94 43.66
CA LYS A 105 -8.17 -15.72 45.07
C LYS A 105 -6.69 -15.30 45.14
N PRO A 106 -6.30 -14.31 45.96
CA PRO A 106 -4.89 -13.95 46.15
C PRO A 106 -4.01 -15.11 46.67
N SER A 107 -4.58 -16.25 47.06
CA SER A 107 -3.85 -17.46 47.44
C SER A 107 -3.77 -18.51 46.33
N ALA A 108 -4.29 -18.24 45.13
CA ALA A 108 -4.23 -19.18 44.02
C ALA A 108 -2.76 -19.41 43.56
N PRO A 109 -2.44 -20.62 43.07
CA PRO A 109 -1.15 -20.90 42.45
C PRO A 109 -0.97 -20.09 41.16
N ALA A 110 0.27 -19.84 40.78
CA ALA A 110 0.58 -19.17 39.51
C ALA A 110 0.18 -20.06 38.33
N VAL A 111 -0.39 -19.45 37.29
CA VAL A 111 -0.73 -20.10 36.01
C VAL A 111 0.38 -19.94 34.96
N GLY A 112 1.42 -19.17 35.29
CA GLY A 112 2.59 -18.96 34.44
C GLY A 112 3.48 -17.85 34.97
N HIS A 113 4.55 -17.55 34.24
CA HIS A 113 5.55 -16.54 34.59
C HIS A 113 5.77 -15.59 33.39
N ILE A 114 5.66 -14.28 33.64
CA ILE A 114 5.94 -13.25 32.64
C ILE A 114 7.37 -12.74 32.83
N VAL A 115 8.11 -12.61 31.73
CA VAL A 115 9.44 -12.00 31.69
C VAL A 115 9.43 -10.86 30.69
N VAL A 116 9.91 -9.70 31.12
CA VAL A 116 9.91 -8.48 30.33
C VAL A 116 11.34 -7.99 30.15
N GLY A 117 11.70 -7.66 28.91
CA GLY A 117 13.03 -7.21 28.52
C GLY A 117 14.01 -8.35 28.21
N SER A 118 15.26 -7.98 27.95
CA SER A 118 16.35 -8.91 27.63
C SER A 118 17.65 -8.46 28.32
N GLY A 119 18.59 -9.40 28.50
CA GLY A 119 19.88 -9.13 29.13
C GLY A 119 19.78 -8.77 30.62
N LYS A 120 20.56 -7.77 31.05
CA LYS A 120 20.73 -7.39 32.47
C LYS A 120 19.55 -6.63 33.08
N HIS A 121 18.64 -6.13 32.24
CA HIS A 121 17.48 -5.34 32.67
C HIS A 121 16.17 -6.14 32.60
N LYS A 122 16.24 -7.47 32.50
CA LYS A 122 15.05 -8.31 32.53
C LYS A 122 14.45 -8.35 33.94
N PHE A 123 13.13 -8.30 34.02
CA PHE A 123 12.40 -8.53 35.26
C PHE A 123 11.15 -9.36 34.95
N GLY A 124 10.62 -10.04 35.96
CA GLY A 124 9.51 -10.96 35.77
C GLY A 124 8.66 -11.12 37.02
N SER A 125 7.51 -11.75 36.80
CA SER A 125 6.45 -11.93 37.80
C SER A 125 5.66 -13.20 37.56
N ASP A 126 5.16 -13.78 38.64
CA ASP A 126 4.17 -14.84 38.54
C ASP A 126 2.80 -14.26 38.13
N ILE A 127 2.16 -14.94 37.20
CA ILE A 127 0.85 -14.59 36.65
C ILE A 127 -0.20 -15.47 37.33
N LEU A 128 -1.31 -14.85 37.72
CA LEU A 128 -2.50 -15.53 38.21
C LEU A 128 -3.58 -15.68 37.14
N ALA A 129 -3.61 -14.77 36.15
CA ALA A 129 -4.50 -14.86 35.00
C ALA A 129 -3.93 -14.15 33.78
N LEU A 130 -4.24 -14.70 32.60
CA LEU A 130 -3.87 -14.16 31.30
C LEU A 130 -5.09 -14.19 30.37
N SER A 131 -5.44 -13.05 29.80
CA SER A 131 -6.49 -12.95 28.78
C SER A 131 -5.95 -12.24 27.56
N PHE A 132 -6.20 -12.80 26.38
CA PHE A 132 -5.95 -12.12 25.10
C PHE A 132 -7.29 -11.62 24.59
N GLY A 133 -7.43 -10.29 24.41
CA GLY A 133 -8.65 -9.77 23.82
C GLY A 133 -8.86 -10.35 22.41
N ASN A 134 -10.04 -10.89 22.14
CA ASN A 134 -10.37 -11.43 20.83
C ASN A 134 -10.26 -10.33 19.76
N SER A 135 -9.21 -10.37 18.94
CA SER A 135 -9.11 -9.61 17.71
C SER A 135 -9.88 -10.35 16.62
N SER A 136 -11.20 -10.30 16.69
CA SER A 136 -12.06 -10.69 15.57
C SER A 136 -11.95 -9.64 14.47
N ALA A 137 -10.97 -9.79 13.58
CA ALA A 137 -11.01 -9.15 12.26
C ALA A 137 -12.02 -9.92 11.38
N SER A 138 -13.29 -9.84 11.75
CA SER A 138 -14.42 -10.44 11.05
C SER A 138 -14.96 -9.46 9.99
N GLY A 139 -14.13 -9.04 9.05
CA GLY A 139 -14.51 -7.98 8.11
C GLY A 139 -13.72 -8.06 6.80
N ALA A 140 -14.48 -8.28 5.73
CA ALA A 140 -14.13 -8.43 4.33
C ALA A 140 -13.26 -7.35 3.63
N GLY A 141 -12.77 -6.33 4.33
CA GLY A 141 -12.06 -5.23 3.68
C GLY A 141 -10.85 -4.82 4.48
N ALA A 142 -9.64 -4.98 3.89
CA ALA A 142 -8.37 -4.27 4.19
C ALA A 142 -8.12 -3.82 5.64
N GLY A 143 -8.69 -4.53 6.61
CA GLY A 143 -8.87 -4.06 7.96
C GLY A 143 -7.70 -4.54 8.76
N LYS A 144 -6.76 -3.63 9.04
CA LYS A 144 -5.61 -3.89 9.90
C LYS A 144 -6.07 -4.64 11.14
N VAL A 145 -5.45 -5.78 11.45
CA VAL A 145 -5.74 -6.56 12.66
C VAL A 145 -5.62 -5.61 13.85
N LYS A 146 -6.76 -5.27 14.47
CA LYS A 146 -6.77 -4.52 15.72
C LYS A 146 -6.60 -5.53 16.83
N PHE A 147 -5.37 -5.69 17.30
CA PHE A 147 -5.10 -6.43 18.52
C PHE A 147 -5.76 -5.68 19.68
N LYS A 148 -6.71 -6.33 20.35
CA LYS A 148 -7.20 -5.84 21.63
C LYS A 148 -6.08 -6.03 22.67
N GLU A 149 -6.17 -5.27 23.74
CA GLU A 149 -5.27 -5.46 24.88
C GLU A 149 -5.31 -6.90 25.37
N PHE A 150 -4.17 -7.36 25.88
CA PHE A 150 -4.11 -8.57 26.68
C PHE A 150 -3.93 -8.15 28.13
N THR A 151 -4.63 -8.83 29.03
CA THR A 151 -4.67 -8.49 30.46
C THR A 151 -3.93 -9.55 31.25
N VAL A 152 -2.98 -9.12 32.07
CA VAL A 152 -2.20 -9.97 32.97
C VAL A 152 -2.53 -9.57 34.40
N MET A 153 -3.01 -10.51 35.21
CA MET A 153 -3.22 -10.32 36.63
C MET A 153 -2.10 -11.01 37.41
N LYS A 154 -1.47 -10.29 38.34
CA LYS A 154 -0.37 -10.79 39.19
C LYS A 154 -0.52 -10.26 40.61
N LYS A 155 0.17 -10.90 41.57
CA LYS A 155 0.29 -10.34 42.93
C LYS A 155 1.28 -9.18 42.94
N VAL A 156 1.21 -8.35 43.97
CA VAL A 156 2.24 -7.34 44.21
C VAL A 156 3.55 -8.05 44.53
N ASP A 157 4.60 -7.73 43.76
CA ASP A 157 5.94 -8.29 43.94
C ASP A 157 7.02 -7.23 43.67
N LYS A 158 8.29 -7.64 43.65
CA LYS A 158 9.44 -6.76 43.39
C LYS A 158 9.43 -6.08 42.01
N ALA A 159 8.74 -6.66 41.02
CA ALA A 159 8.59 -6.10 39.68
C ALA A 159 7.41 -5.12 39.55
N SER A 160 6.46 -5.09 40.50
CA SER A 160 5.31 -4.18 40.46
C SER A 160 5.69 -2.69 40.38
N PRO A 161 6.68 -2.18 41.15
CA PRO A 161 7.12 -0.79 41.02
C PRO A 161 7.71 -0.48 39.64
N LEU A 162 8.38 -1.45 39.00
CA LEU A 162 8.93 -1.29 37.65
C LEU A 162 7.82 -1.21 36.60
N PHE A 163 6.82 -2.08 36.67
CA PHE A 163 5.64 -2.00 35.81
C PHE A 163 4.91 -0.65 35.95
N PHE A 164 4.69 -0.19 37.18
CA PHE A 164 4.04 1.09 37.44
C PHE A 164 4.85 2.28 36.90
N LYS A 165 6.17 2.28 37.13
CA LYS A 165 7.06 3.31 36.60
C LYS A 165 7.01 3.37 35.07
N HIS A 166 7.10 2.21 34.41
CA HIS A 166 7.07 2.14 32.94
C HIS A 166 5.71 2.55 32.37
N CYS A 167 4.61 2.28 33.09
CA CYS A 167 3.29 2.79 32.74
C CYS A 167 3.24 4.32 32.82
N ALA A 168 3.71 4.89 33.93
CA ALA A 168 3.73 6.35 34.16
C ALA A 168 4.64 7.09 33.17
N SER A 169 5.74 6.47 32.73
CA SER A 169 6.65 7.04 31.73
C SER A 169 6.29 6.71 30.28
N GLY A 170 5.20 5.97 30.02
CA GLY A 170 4.82 5.53 28.67
C GLY A 170 5.88 4.67 27.98
N SER A 171 6.68 3.92 28.75
CA SER A 171 7.80 3.14 28.20
C SER A 171 7.34 1.85 27.52
N HIS A 172 7.89 1.59 26.32
CA HIS A 172 7.59 0.40 25.56
C HIS A 172 8.56 -0.75 25.86
N TYR A 173 8.02 -1.97 25.93
CA TYR A 173 8.83 -3.18 26.06
C TYR A 173 9.13 -3.76 24.68
N LYS A 174 10.42 -3.95 24.37
CA LYS A 174 10.85 -4.58 23.11
C LYS A 174 10.45 -6.05 23.02
N THR A 175 10.46 -6.76 24.15
CA THR A 175 10.17 -8.19 24.21
C THR A 175 9.49 -8.53 25.53
N VAL A 176 8.44 -9.34 25.45
CA VAL A 176 7.72 -9.91 26.57
C VAL A 176 7.54 -11.40 26.28
N THR A 177 8.03 -12.24 27.19
CA THR A 177 7.92 -13.70 27.10
C THR A 177 7.01 -14.18 28.22
N ILE A 178 6.02 -15.01 27.87
CA ILE A 178 5.14 -15.66 28.83
C ILE A 178 5.38 -17.15 28.73
N SER A 179 5.77 -17.77 29.85
CA SER A 179 5.89 -19.22 29.99
C SER A 179 4.77 -19.71 30.89
N MET A 180 4.01 -20.72 30.45
CA MET A 180 3.01 -21.41 31.28
C MET A 180 3.67 -22.57 32.02
#